data_AF-A0A2A3F3E2-F1
#
_entry.id   AF-A0A2A3F3E2-F1
#
_cell.length_a   1.000
_cell.length_b   1.000
_cell.length_c   1.000
_cell.angle_alpha   90.00
_cell.angle_beta   90.00
_cell.angle_gamma   90.00
#
_symmetry.space_group_name_H-M   'P 1'
#
loop_
_entity.id
_entity.type
_entity.pdbx_description
1 polymer ?
#
loop_
_entity_poly.entity_id
_entity_poly.type
_entity_poly.pdbx_seq_one_letter_code
_entity_poly.pdbx_strand_id
1 'polypeptide(L)'
;MTDEIRSVSSTGGEKGVKLARYDLIPAVPLRDLAEHYGRGAEKYDDNQWRKGYEWSKSFAALQRHAWQFWSGEDYDEETGSPHMAAVAWHAFALLEFMRTHPNFDDRHTATLPPDLPPLNPVIGTIESGLIGASFDPKVITSTVTRQLPVDTIVLNHNHDVQGFNVGITGRAA
;
A
#
# COMPACT_ATOMS: atom_id res chain seq x y z
N MET A 1 -35.29 13.32 -12.91
CA MET A 1 -35.62 13.50 -11.48
C MET A 1 -34.64 12.65 -10.71
N THR A 2 -33.93 13.19 -9.73
CA THR A 2 -33.03 12.38 -8.90
C THR A 2 -33.86 11.64 -7.87
N ASP A 3 -33.84 10.31 -7.88
CA ASP A 3 -34.51 9.47 -6.90
C ASP A 3 -33.83 9.63 -5.54
N GLU A 4 -34.25 10.64 -4.77
CA GLU A 4 -33.74 10.89 -3.42
C GLU A 4 -34.36 9.86 -2.47
N ILE A 5 -33.51 9.01 -1.88
CA ILE A 5 -33.92 8.10 -0.81
C ILE A 5 -34.23 8.94 0.43
N ARG A 6 -35.45 8.85 0.96
CA ARG A 6 -35.88 9.54 2.19
C ARG A 6 -35.93 8.57 3.37
N SER A 7 -35.56 9.05 4.54
CA SER A 7 -35.87 8.39 5.82
C SER A 7 -37.05 9.07 6.48
N VAL A 8 -37.93 8.28 7.11
CA VAL A 8 -39.09 8.76 7.87
C VAL A 8 -38.83 8.48 9.34
N SER A 9 -38.97 9.50 10.18
CA SER A 9 -38.84 9.39 11.63
C SER A 9 -40.14 8.91 12.29
N SER A 10 -40.06 8.52 13.57
CA SER A 10 -41.24 8.13 14.36
C SER A 10 -42.28 9.25 14.53
N THR A 11 -41.92 10.51 14.25
CA THR A 11 -42.82 11.66 14.28
C THR A 11 -43.47 11.94 12.92
N GLY A 12 -43.16 11.15 11.88
CA GLY A 12 -43.60 11.38 10.50
C GLY A 12 -42.76 12.41 9.73
N GLY A 13 -41.75 13.02 10.36
CA GLY A 13 -40.82 13.92 9.68
C GLY A 13 -39.94 13.15 8.69
N GLU A 14 -39.82 13.66 7.47
CA GLU A 14 -39.01 13.08 6.40
C GLU A 14 -37.71 13.86 6.18
N LYS A 15 -36.61 13.15 5.92
CA LYS A 15 -35.35 13.77 5.48
C LYS A 15 -34.67 12.94 4.41
N GLY A 16 -34.11 13.60 3.41
CA GLY A 16 -33.29 12.95 2.40
C GLY A 16 -32.03 12.34 3.02
N VAL A 17 -31.78 11.07 2.71
CA VAL A 17 -30.53 10.38 3.04
C VAL A 17 -29.51 10.76 1.97
N LYS A 18 -28.42 11.40 2.40
CA LYS A 18 -27.30 11.76 1.52
C LYS A 18 -26.21 10.70 1.58
N LEU A 19 -25.41 10.61 0.51
CA LEU A 19 -24.24 9.73 0.45
C LEU A 19 -23.20 10.09 1.53
N ALA A 20 -23.02 11.38 1.80
CA ALA A 20 -22.14 11.85 2.87
C ALA A 20 -22.78 11.59 4.25
N ARG A 21 -22.35 10.49 4.89
CA ARG A 21 -22.86 10.00 6.18
C ARG A 21 -21.90 10.29 7.33
N TYR A 22 -21.83 11.55 7.74
CA TYR A 22 -21.00 11.99 8.88
C TYR A 22 -21.35 11.27 10.18
N ASP A 23 -22.62 10.88 10.35
CA ASP A 23 -23.14 10.14 11.48
C ASP A 23 -22.57 8.71 11.61
N LEU A 24 -22.00 8.16 10.54
CA LEU A 24 -21.37 6.83 10.55
C LEU A 24 -19.88 6.88 10.90
N ILE A 25 -19.28 8.07 11.04
CA ILE A 25 -17.89 8.20 11.45
C ILE A 25 -17.82 7.97 12.97
N PRO A 26 -17.01 7.00 13.46
CA PRO A 26 -16.88 6.77 14.89
C PRO A 26 -16.35 8.02 15.62
N ALA A 27 -17.09 8.48 16.64
CA ALA A 27 -16.80 9.74 17.31
C ALA A 27 -15.43 9.79 17.99
N VAL A 28 -14.98 8.68 18.58
CA VAL A 28 -13.69 8.61 19.29
C VAL A 28 -12.51 8.74 18.31
N PRO A 29 -12.38 7.89 17.25
CA PRO A 29 -11.38 8.10 16.22
C PRO A 29 -11.41 9.47 15.54
N LEU A 30 -12.60 10.05 15.33
CA LEU A 30 -12.73 11.39 14.77
C LEU A 30 -12.16 12.46 15.71
N ARG A 31 -12.37 12.32 17.03
CA ARG A 31 -11.75 13.19 18.04
C ARG A 31 -10.24 13.01 18.06
N ASP A 32 -9.73 11.78 18.02
CA ASP A 32 -8.28 11.53 18.02
C ASP A 32 -7.61 12.18 16.80
N LEU A 33 -8.24 12.13 15.62
CA LEU A 33 -7.79 12.85 14.44
C LEU A 33 -7.80 14.38 14.66
N ALA A 34 -8.88 14.92 15.25
CA ALA A 34 -8.99 16.35 15.53
C ALA A 34 -7.92 16.85 16.54
N GLU A 35 -7.64 16.06 17.59
CA GLU A 35 -6.58 16.36 18.55
C GLU A 35 -5.19 16.30 17.89
N HIS A 36 -4.97 15.37 16.95
CA HIS A 36 -3.73 15.32 16.18
C HIS A 36 -3.53 16.57 15.31
N TYR A 37 -4.59 17.12 14.70
CA TYR A 37 -4.54 18.44 14.04
C TYR A 37 -4.12 19.55 15.03
N GLY A 38 -4.64 19.54 16.26
CA GLY A 38 -4.27 20.49 17.31
C GLY A 38 -2.79 20.43 17.67
N ARG A 39 -2.27 19.23 17.91
CA ARG A 39 -0.83 19.01 18.20
C ARG A 39 0.06 19.46 17.04
N GLY A 40 -0.36 19.22 15.80
CA GLY A 40 0.33 19.73 14.62
C GLY A 40 0.35 21.26 14.55
N ALA A 41 -0.75 21.92 14.95
CA ALA A 41 -0.83 23.37 15.02
C ALA A 41 0.05 23.97 16.12
N GLU A 42 0.15 23.31 17.29
CA GLU A 42 1.08 23.70 18.36
C GLU A 42 2.55 23.62 17.91
N LYS A 43 2.92 22.59 17.15
CA LYS A 43 4.29 22.38 16.66
C LYS A 43 4.68 23.34 15.52
N TYR A 44 3.72 23.68 14.66
CA TYR A 44 3.98 24.49 13.48
C TYR A 44 3.22 25.82 13.53
N ASP A 45 2.02 25.87 12.95
CA ASP A 45 1.10 27.00 12.96
C ASP A 45 -0.29 26.45 12.61
N ASP A 46 -1.34 27.19 12.97
CA ASP A 46 -2.69 26.94 12.47
C ASP A 46 -2.68 26.82 10.95
N ASN A 47 -3.27 25.74 10.44
CA ASN A 47 -3.38 25.47 9.01
C ASN A 47 -2.03 25.38 8.24
N GLN A 48 -0.89 25.14 8.90
CA GLN A 48 0.40 25.02 8.22
C GLN A 48 0.37 24.05 7.03
N TRP A 49 -0.32 22.93 7.20
CA TRP A 49 -0.48 21.90 6.17
C TRP A 49 -1.15 22.42 4.89
N ARG A 50 -1.96 23.48 4.95
CA ARG A 50 -2.64 24.08 3.79
C ARG A 50 -1.67 24.78 2.83
N LYS A 51 -0.43 25.06 3.24
CA LYS A 51 0.60 25.62 2.35
C LYS A 51 1.04 24.63 1.27
N GLY A 52 0.74 23.34 1.45
CA GLY A 52 1.16 22.28 0.55
C GLY A 52 2.64 21.97 0.63
N TYR A 53 3.00 20.76 0.19
CA TYR A 53 4.38 20.30 0.04
C TYR A 53 4.35 18.99 -0.78
N GLU A 54 5.53 18.52 -1.17
CA GLU A 54 5.75 17.33 -1.97
C GLU A 54 5.04 16.11 -1.37
N TRP A 55 4.19 15.45 -2.17
CA TRP A 55 3.30 14.38 -1.69
C TRP A 55 4.07 13.22 -1.05
N SER A 56 5.28 12.93 -1.55
CA SER A 56 6.18 11.93 -0.99
C SER A 56 6.48 12.15 0.49
N LYS A 57 6.53 13.40 0.98
CA LYS A 57 6.79 13.71 2.40
C LYS A 57 5.65 13.20 3.29
N SER A 58 4.41 13.47 2.90
CA SER A 58 3.24 12.97 3.62
C SER A 58 3.10 11.46 3.48
N PHE A 59 3.35 10.91 2.29
CA PHE A 59 3.30 9.46 2.07
C PHE A 59 4.36 8.73 2.91
N ALA A 60 5.61 9.20 2.94
CA ALA A 60 6.66 8.58 3.73
C ALA A 60 6.36 8.63 5.23
N ALA A 61 5.85 9.76 5.74
CA ALA A 61 5.46 9.89 7.14
C ALA A 61 4.28 8.98 7.51
N LEU A 62 3.25 8.92 6.66
CA LEU A 62 2.14 7.98 6.78
C LEU A 62 2.66 6.54 6.92
N GLN A 63 3.55 6.10 6.03
CA GLN A 63 4.10 4.74 6.07
C GLN A 63 4.90 4.47 7.35
N ARG A 64 5.66 5.44 7.87
CA ARG A 64 6.38 5.27 9.14
C ARG A 64 5.44 5.08 10.32
N HIS A 65 4.36 5.86 10.42
CA HIS A 65 3.38 5.65 11.50
C HIS A 65 2.62 4.32 11.33
N ALA A 66 2.29 3.94 10.09
CA ALA A 66 1.64 2.67 9.82
C ALA A 66 2.53 1.46 10.20
N TRP A 67 3.84 1.53 9.91
CA TRP A 67 4.77 0.46 10.28
C TRP A 67 5.05 0.41 11.79
N GLN A 68 5.11 1.54 12.49
CA GLN A 68 5.23 1.56 13.96
C GLN A 68 4.00 0.94 14.63
N PHE A 69 2.80 1.28 14.15
CA PHE A 69 1.57 0.59 14.55
C PHE A 69 1.65 -0.91 14.29
N TRP A 70 2.10 -1.32 13.09
CA TRP A 70 2.24 -2.72 12.75
C TRP A 70 3.28 -3.46 13.60
N SER A 71 4.31 -2.78 14.11
CA SER A 71 5.27 -3.34 15.06
C SER A 71 4.78 -3.41 16.51
N GLY A 72 3.54 -2.99 16.79
CA GLY A 72 2.91 -3.07 18.11
C GLY A 72 3.05 -1.80 18.95
N GLU A 73 3.43 -0.68 18.36
CA GLU A 73 3.46 0.63 19.02
C GLU A 73 2.14 1.35 18.77
N ASP A 74 1.35 1.62 19.82
CA ASP A 74 0.03 2.25 19.67
C ASP A 74 0.12 3.78 19.56
N TYR A 75 1.07 4.40 20.26
CA TYR A 75 1.20 5.85 20.39
C TYR A 75 2.57 6.34 19.93
N ASP A 76 2.54 7.44 19.17
CA ASP A 76 3.71 8.16 18.73
C ASP A 76 4.35 8.92 19.90
N GLU A 77 5.64 8.70 20.16
CA GLU A 77 6.36 9.32 21.28
C GLU A 77 6.46 10.85 21.11
N GLU A 78 6.60 11.34 19.87
CA GLU A 78 6.77 12.76 19.60
C GLU A 78 5.50 13.57 19.88
N THR A 79 4.35 13.09 19.40
CA THR A 79 3.09 13.82 19.50
C THR A 79 2.22 13.35 20.66
N GLY A 80 2.42 12.15 21.19
CA GLY A 80 1.51 11.49 22.13
C GLY A 80 0.15 11.10 21.54
N SER A 81 0.02 11.09 20.21
CA SER A 81 -1.21 10.68 19.50
C SER A 81 -1.14 9.20 19.12
N PRO A 82 -2.29 8.52 18.93
CA PRO A 82 -2.29 7.21 18.30
C PRO A 82 -1.61 7.25 16.92
N HIS A 83 -0.77 6.28 16.58
CA HIS A 83 -0.13 6.21 15.25
C HIS A 83 -1.16 6.26 14.11
N MET A 84 -2.31 5.61 14.31
CA MET A 84 -3.40 5.61 13.32
C MET A 84 -4.08 6.98 13.14
N ALA A 85 -4.02 7.86 14.13
CA ALA A 85 -4.47 9.25 13.97
C ALA A 85 -3.51 10.04 13.05
N ALA A 86 -2.20 9.84 13.19
CA ALA A 86 -1.20 10.41 12.29
C ALA A 86 -1.33 9.87 10.86
N VAL A 87 -1.56 8.56 10.71
CA VAL A 87 -1.86 7.94 9.40
C VAL A 87 -3.09 8.60 8.76
N ALA A 88 -4.19 8.72 9.51
CA ALA A 88 -5.41 9.36 9.03
C ALA A 88 -5.18 10.82 8.64
N TRP A 89 -4.41 11.57 9.43
CA TRP A 89 -4.05 12.95 9.13
C TRP A 89 -3.30 13.09 7.81
N HIS A 90 -2.26 12.28 7.58
CA HIS A 90 -1.51 12.30 6.33
C HIS A 90 -2.38 11.88 5.13
N ALA A 91 -3.28 10.91 5.31
CA ALA A 91 -4.21 10.50 4.27
C ALA A 91 -5.19 11.64 3.90
N PHE A 92 -5.70 12.37 4.88
CA PHE A 92 -6.57 13.54 4.66
C PHE A 92 -5.82 14.69 3.99
N ALA A 93 -4.58 14.96 4.41
CA ALA A 93 -3.73 15.96 3.78
C ALA A 93 -3.50 15.64 2.30
N LEU A 94 -3.13 14.39 1.97
CA LEU A 94 -2.96 13.95 0.59
C LEU A 94 -4.26 14.03 -0.22
N LEU A 95 -5.40 13.61 0.36
CA LEU A 95 -6.71 13.71 -0.30
C LEU A 95 -7.08 15.17 -0.63
N GLU A 96 -6.74 16.11 0.25
CA GLU A 96 -6.93 17.54 -0.01
C GLU A 96 -5.93 18.06 -1.06
N PHE A 97 -4.66 17.63 -1.00
CA PHE A 97 -3.62 18.02 -1.95
C PHE A 97 -3.92 17.59 -3.38
N MET A 98 -4.61 16.45 -3.58
CA MET A 98 -5.12 16.05 -4.90
C MET A 98 -5.95 17.14 -5.57
N ARG A 99 -6.65 17.98 -4.80
CA ARG A 99 -7.49 19.06 -5.31
C ARG A 99 -6.81 20.42 -5.29
N THR A 100 -6.01 20.68 -4.26
CA THR A 100 -5.48 22.01 -3.94
C THR A 100 -4.03 22.21 -4.33
N HIS A 101 -3.24 21.13 -4.41
CA HIS A 101 -1.80 21.16 -4.62
C HIS A 101 -1.29 20.06 -5.58
N PRO A 102 -1.89 19.92 -6.79
CA PRO A 102 -1.44 18.91 -7.75
C PRO A 102 -0.01 19.17 -8.26
N ASN A 103 0.45 20.42 -8.22
CA ASN A 103 1.82 20.79 -8.61
C ASN A 103 2.90 20.24 -7.65
N PHE A 104 2.50 19.72 -6.49
CA PHE A 104 3.39 19.06 -5.54
C PHE A 104 3.31 17.53 -5.61
N ASP A 105 2.59 16.97 -6.58
CA ASP A 105 2.60 15.53 -6.83
C ASP A 105 3.94 15.11 -7.45
N ASP A 106 4.82 14.57 -6.62
CA ASP A 106 6.16 14.11 -6.96
C ASP A 106 6.25 12.57 -7.02
N ARG A 107 5.11 11.88 -7.14
CA ARG A 107 5.10 10.43 -7.31
C ARG A 107 5.85 10.06 -8.58
N HIS A 108 6.70 9.04 -8.48
CA HIS A 108 7.40 8.50 -9.63
C HIS A 108 6.41 7.77 -10.55
N THR A 109 5.79 8.50 -11.47
CA THR A 109 5.12 7.88 -12.61
C THR A 109 6.21 7.29 -13.47
N ALA A 110 6.38 5.96 -13.42
CA ALA A 110 7.20 5.29 -14.40
C ALA A 110 6.57 5.57 -15.76
N THR A 111 7.19 6.46 -16.55
CA THR A 111 7.09 6.33 -17.99
C THR A 111 7.77 5.02 -18.28
N LEU A 112 7.00 3.94 -18.39
CA LEU A 112 7.54 2.69 -18.90
C LEU A 112 8.23 3.06 -20.23
N PRO A 113 9.50 2.64 -20.45
CA PRO A 113 10.05 2.63 -21.78
C PRO A 113 8.99 2.04 -22.74
N PRO A 114 8.71 2.68 -23.88
CA PRO A 114 7.64 2.26 -24.78
C PRO A 114 7.82 0.81 -25.29
N ASP A 115 9.00 0.24 -25.09
CA ASP A 115 9.41 -1.11 -25.49
C ASP A 115 9.50 -2.11 -24.33
N LEU A 116 9.16 -1.74 -23.08
CA LEU A 116 9.01 -2.76 -22.04
C LEU A 116 7.82 -3.66 -22.40
N PRO A 117 8.03 -4.98 -22.58
CA PRO A 117 6.90 -5.88 -22.69
C PRO A 117 6.05 -5.75 -21.42
N PRO A 118 4.71 -5.85 -21.51
CA PRO A 118 3.87 -5.80 -20.34
C PRO A 118 4.41 -6.80 -19.32
N LEU A 119 4.47 -6.40 -18.04
CA LEU A 119 4.66 -7.34 -16.95
C LEU A 119 3.47 -8.30 -17.00
N ASN A 120 3.61 -9.38 -17.75
CA ASN A 120 2.63 -10.45 -17.73
C ASN A 120 2.53 -10.88 -16.27
N PRO A 121 1.33 -10.87 -15.66
CA PRO A 121 1.17 -11.62 -14.44
C PRO A 121 1.54 -13.05 -14.83
N VAL A 122 2.54 -13.64 -14.18
CA VAL A 122 2.80 -15.07 -14.30
C VAL A 122 1.65 -15.78 -13.57
N ILE A 123 0.44 -15.69 -14.12
CA ILE A 123 -0.60 -16.68 -13.95
C ILE A 123 -0.34 -17.64 -15.10
N GLY A 124 0.40 -18.70 -14.81
CA GLY A 124 0.62 -19.77 -15.76
C GLY A 124 -0.72 -20.34 -16.18
N THR A 125 -1.17 -19.99 -17.39
CA THR A 125 -2.08 -20.85 -18.13
C THR A 125 -1.26 -22.09 -18.48
N ILE A 126 -1.36 -23.12 -17.65
CA ILE A 126 -1.01 -24.48 -18.07
C ILE A 126 -1.96 -24.81 -19.21
N GLU A 127 -1.48 -24.66 -20.44
CA GLU A 127 -2.17 -25.25 -21.59
C GLU A 127 -2.29 -26.75 -21.34
N SER A 128 -3.51 -27.26 -21.42
CA SER A 128 -3.88 -28.66 -21.20
C SER A 128 -3.41 -29.56 -22.37
N GLY A 129 -2.11 -29.54 -22.67
CA GLY A 129 -1.51 -30.22 -23.81
C GLY A 129 -0.64 -31.44 -23.47
N LEU A 130 -0.29 -31.70 -22.21
CA LEU A 130 0.54 -32.84 -21.81
C LEU A 130 0.05 -33.46 -20.50
N ILE A 131 -1.15 -34.05 -20.52
CA ILE A 131 -1.59 -34.95 -19.46
C ILE A 131 -0.91 -36.31 -19.66
N GLY A 132 0.19 -36.52 -18.96
CA GLY A 132 0.96 -37.75 -19.01
C GLY A 132 2.16 -37.79 -18.07
N ALA A 133 2.06 -37.21 -16.87
CA ALA A 133 3.02 -37.48 -15.80
C ALA A 133 2.30 -37.53 -14.45
N SER A 134 2.34 -38.70 -13.83
CA SER A 134 1.85 -38.98 -12.48
C SER A 134 2.59 -38.12 -11.46
N PHE A 135 1.84 -37.40 -10.62
CA PHE A 135 2.40 -36.69 -9.47
C PHE A 135 2.67 -37.69 -8.34
N ASP A 136 3.95 -37.86 -7.97
CA ASP A 136 4.35 -38.50 -6.71
C ASP A 136 4.70 -37.37 -5.71
N PRO A 137 3.96 -37.21 -4.59
CA PRO A 137 4.04 -36.01 -3.74
C PRO A 137 5.33 -35.90 -2.88
N LYS A 138 6.37 -36.70 -3.15
CA LYS A 138 7.61 -36.70 -2.34
C LYS A 138 8.88 -36.26 -3.06
N VAL A 139 8.83 -35.84 -4.33
CA VAL A 139 10.02 -35.33 -5.04
C VAL A 139 9.62 -34.15 -5.94
N ILE A 140 9.95 -32.92 -5.53
CA ILE A 140 9.90 -31.75 -6.42
C ILE A 140 11.28 -31.58 -7.03
N THR A 141 11.51 -32.22 -8.17
CA THR A 141 12.61 -31.85 -9.07
C THR A 141 12.01 -31.46 -10.41
N SER A 142 11.78 -30.17 -10.61
CA SER A 142 11.54 -29.61 -11.94
C SER A 142 12.87 -29.26 -12.57
N THR A 143 13.39 -30.11 -13.46
CA THR A 143 14.49 -29.73 -14.35
C THR A 143 13.93 -28.84 -15.45
N VAL A 144 14.05 -27.52 -15.30
CA VAL A 144 13.77 -26.57 -16.39
C VAL A 144 15.06 -26.40 -17.19
N THR A 145 15.18 -27.09 -18.31
CA THR A 145 16.27 -26.85 -19.26
C THR A 145 15.93 -25.62 -20.10
N ARG A 146 16.24 -24.43 -19.60
CA ARG A 146 16.29 -23.22 -20.43
C ARG A 146 17.73 -23.04 -20.90
N GLN A 147 17.96 -23.01 -22.21
CA GLN A 147 19.25 -22.62 -22.76
C GLN A 147 19.49 -21.14 -22.38
N LEU A 148 20.36 -20.89 -21.39
CA LEU A 148 20.76 -19.55 -20.98
C LEU A 148 22.06 -19.17 -21.72
N PRO A 149 22.23 -17.91 -22.18
CA PRO A 149 23.48 -17.43 -22.73
C PRO A 149 24.60 -17.46 -21.67
N VAL A 150 25.85 -17.55 -22.15
CA VAL A 150 27.04 -18.13 -21.47
C VAL A 150 27.45 -17.46 -20.15
N ASP A 151 26.92 -16.27 -19.81
CA ASP A 151 27.33 -15.53 -18.61
C ASP A 151 26.23 -15.38 -17.54
N THR A 152 25.26 -16.31 -17.51
CA THR A 152 24.19 -16.24 -16.50
C THR A 152 24.62 -16.89 -15.18
N ILE A 153 24.81 -16.08 -14.13
CA ILE A 153 24.95 -16.55 -12.75
C ILE A 153 23.59 -17.05 -12.26
N VAL A 154 23.50 -18.35 -11.98
CA VAL A 154 22.30 -18.97 -11.40
C VAL A 154 22.41 -18.89 -9.87
N LEU A 155 21.57 -18.06 -9.24
CA LEU A 155 21.39 -18.06 -7.79
C LEU A 155 20.18 -18.94 -7.46
N ASN A 156 20.42 -20.13 -6.91
CA ASN A 156 19.36 -20.98 -6.39
C ASN A 156 19.04 -20.58 -4.95
N HIS A 157 17.78 -20.24 -4.69
CA HIS A 157 17.26 -20.06 -3.34
C HIS A 157 16.47 -21.30 -2.96
N ASN A 158 17.06 -22.17 -2.13
CA ASN A 158 16.30 -23.23 -1.47
C ASN A 158 15.87 -22.70 -0.09
N HIS A 159 14.57 -22.49 0.08
CA HIS A 159 13.99 -22.36 1.41
C HIS A 159 13.93 -23.76 2.04
N ASP A 160 15.06 -24.21 2.56
CA ASP A 160 15.16 -24.99 3.78
C ASP A 160 16.65 -25.24 4.08
N VAL A 161 17.00 -25.04 5.36
CA VAL A 161 18.32 -25.23 5.98
C VAL A 161 19.30 -24.04 5.88
N GLN A 162 19.75 -23.60 7.07
CA GLN A 162 20.78 -22.57 7.26
C GLN A 162 22.09 -22.92 6.56
N GLY A 163 22.59 -22.00 5.72
CA GLY A 163 23.96 -22.04 5.18
C GLY A 163 24.05 -21.58 3.71
N PHE A 164 24.80 -20.51 3.45
CA PHE A 164 25.17 -20.12 2.09
C PHE A 164 26.35 -20.99 1.61
N ASN A 165 26.18 -21.71 0.50
CA ASN A 165 27.29 -22.32 -0.23
C ASN A 165 27.36 -21.74 -1.64
N VAL A 166 28.48 -21.10 -1.96
CA VAL A 166 28.80 -20.60 -3.30
C VAL A 166 29.61 -21.68 -4.02
N GLY A 167 29.04 -22.29 -5.06
CA GLY A 167 29.73 -23.24 -5.92
C GLY A 167 29.91 -22.67 -7.33
N ILE A 168 31.15 -22.46 -7.76
CA ILE A 168 31.48 -22.14 -9.16
C ILE A 168 31.78 -23.46 -9.88
N THR A 169 30.91 -23.90 -10.79
CA THR A 169 31.23 -25.01 -11.70
C THR A 169 31.81 -24.48 -12.99
N GLY A 170 33.13 -24.35 -13.05
CA GLY A 170 33.86 -24.25 -14.31
C GLY A 170 34.01 -25.64 -14.92
N ARG A 171 33.67 -25.82 -16.20
CA ARG A 171 34.07 -27.03 -16.93
C ARG A 171 35.57 -26.99 -17.19
N ALA A 172 36.25 -28.06 -16.81
CA ALA A 172 37.61 -28.36 -17.28
C ALA A 172 37.61 -28.60 -18.80
N ALA A 173 38.78 -28.38 -19.39
CA ALA A 173 39.14 -28.35 -20.82
C ALA A 173 38.46 -29.38 -21.73
#